data_AF-V9LIP1-F1
#
_entry.id   AF-V9LIP1-F1
#
_cell.length_a   1.000
_cell.length_b   1.000
_cell.length_c   1.000
_cell.angle_alpha   90.00
_cell.angle_beta   90.00
_cell.angle_gamma   90.00
#
_symmetry.space_group_name_H-M   'P 1'
#
loop_
_entity.id
_entity.type
_entity.pdbx_description
1 polymer ?
#
loop_
_entity_poly.entity_id
_entity_poly.type
_entity_poly.pdbx_seq_one_letter_code
_entity_poly.pdbx_strand_id
1 'polypeptide(L)'
;ALPISLGENGDIEEEPDLTTTCLEEAGEEESVPKPTENGNVPTEEKSPLPIQVRKLSVRKDMLQMHTYVALYKFVPQEHNDLELQPGDRIVVTDDANEDWWKGKIRDRIGFFPANFVQRVRPGERVWQCNRAFQGSKEQGQLMLKEFQVCVGRGDETTHFIRVCSGKKKGLVPIDILD
;
A
#
# COMPACT_ATOMS: atom_id res chain seq x y z
N ALA A 1 19.30 61.37 -15.19
CA ALA A 1 18.68 62.46 -14.39
C ALA A 1 17.71 61.82 -13.39
N LEU A 2 17.16 62.63 -12.48
CA LEU A 2 16.25 62.27 -11.36
C LEU A 2 14.89 61.67 -11.84
N PRO A 3 13.98 61.17 -10.97
CA PRO A 3 13.99 61.14 -9.48
C PRO A 3 13.63 59.77 -8.82
N ILE A 4 13.44 59.78 -7.50
CA ILE A 4 12.92 58.69 -6.63
C ILE A 4 11.72 59.24 -5.81
N SER A 5 10.67 58.43 -5.59
CA SER A 5 9.69 58.46 -4.48
C SER A 5 8.85 57.16 -4.54
N LEU A 6 8.44 56.44 -3.48
CA LEU A 6 7.89 56.72 -2.13
C LEU A 6 6.35 56.77 -2.06
N GLY A 7 5.80 56.25 -0.95
CA GLY A 7 4.38 55.84 -0.78
C GLY A 7 4.28 54.31 -0.71
N GLU A 8 4.27 53.60 0.42
CA GLU A 8 3.75 53.84 1.80
C GLU A 8 2.23 53.63 1.94
N ASN A 9 1.90 52.52 2.61
CA ASN A 9 0.63 52.05 3.20
C ASN A 9 1.06 50.85 4.09
N GLY A 10 0.68 50.67 5.36
CA GLY A 10 -0.30 51.40 6.17
C GLY A 10 -1.73 50.85 5.93
N ASP A 11 -2.45 50.26 6.89
CA ASP A 11 -2.08 49.93 8.27
C ASP A 11 -3.12 48.95 8.89
N ILE A 12 -2.82 48.39 10.07
CA ILE A 12 -3.78 48.04 11.16
C ILE A 12 -4.85 46.91 10.95
N GLU A 13 -4.75 45.87 11.81
CA GLU A 13 -5.78 45.14 12.62
C GLU A 13 -7.03 44.51 11.92
N GLU A 14 -7.66 43.42 12.37
CA GLU A 14 -7.95 42.95 13.75
C GLU A 14 -7.63 41.46 14.04
N GLU A 15 -7.33 41.18 15.31
CA GLU A 15 -7.51 39.88 15.99
C GLU A 15 -8.99 39.69 16.37
N PRO A 16 -9.45 38.46 16.64
CA PRO A 16 -9.89 38.25 18.03
C PRO A 16 -9.54 36.86 18.61
N ASP A 17 -8.69 36.87 19.64
CA ASP A 17 -8.82 35.91 20.75
C ASP A 17 -10.07 36.30 21.57
N LEU A 18 -10.90 35.31 21.92
CA LEU A 18 -11.48 35.22 23.28
C LEU A 18 -12.22 33.89 23.50
N THR A 19 -11.62 33.08 24.37
CA THR A 19 -12.21 32.04 25.23
C THR A 19 -13.74 32.01 25.38
N THR A 20 -14.33 30.81 25.34
CA THR A 20 -15.43 30.41 26.27
C THR A 20 -15.44 28.90 26.48
N THR A 21 -15.46 28.49 27.75
CA THR A 21 -15.66 27.11 28.21
C THR A 21 -17.13 26.80 28.42
N CYS A 22 -17.60 25.61 28.04
CA CYS A 22 -18.89 25.08 28.48
C CYS A 22 -18.67 23.91 29.45
N LEU A 23 -19.38 23.94 30.57
CA LEU A 23 -19.41 22.89 31.60
C LEU A 23 -20.69 22.03 31.49
N GLU A 24 -20.57 20.83 32.05
CA GLU A 24 -21.52 20.08 32.90
C GLU A 24 -22.78 20.85 33.40
N GLU A 25 -23.95 20.28 33.72
CA GLU A 25 -24.56 18.91 33.70
C GLU A 25 -26.12 19.12 33.91
N ALA A 26 -27.07 18.20 34.15
CA ALA A 26 -27.09 16.76 34.49
C ALA A 26 -28.46 16.08 34.14
N GLY A 27 -28.55 14.75 34.29
CA GLY A 27 -29.76 14.00 34.67
C GLY A 27 -30.70 13.51 33.55
N GLU A 28 -31.48 12.43 33.70
CA GLU A 28 -31.57 11.35 34.72
C GLU A 28 -32.22 10.11 34.01
N GLU A 29 -31.76 8.86 34.21
CA GLU A 29 -32.24 7.86 35.21
C GLU A 29 -33.75 7.52 35.14
N GLU A 30 -34.24 6.28 35.28
CA GLU A 30 -33.68 4.91 35.39
C GLU A 30 -34.77 3.90 34.94
N SER A 31 -34.45 2.60 34.77
CA SER A 31 -35.20 1.48 35.41
C SER A 31 -34.85 0.09 34.82
N VAL A 32 -34.55 -0.87 35.70
CA VAL A 32 -34.40 -2.31 35.39
C VAL A 32 -35.34 -3.13 36.30
N PRO A 33 -35.92 -4.23 35.80
CA PRO A 33 -35.96 -5.42 36.65
C PRO A 33 -35.69 -6.77 35.94
N LYS A 34 -34.98 -7.63 36.67
CA LYS A 34 -35.01 -9.11 36.64
C LYS A 34 -35.75 -9.57 37.93
N PRO A 35 -36.11 -10.85 38.20
CA PRO A 35 -35.28 -12.06 37.94
C PRO A 35 -36.04 -13.41 37.72
N THR A 36 -35.27 -14.53 37.61
CA THR A 36 -35.61 -15.94 38.03
C THR A 36 -36.85 -16.66 37.44
N GLU A 37 -37.00 -17.99 37.42
CA GLU A 37 -36.10 -19.17 37.54
C GLU A 37 -36.92 -20.42 37.15
N ASN A 38 -36.33 -21.37 36.40
CA ASN A 38 -36.36 -22.84 36.59
C ASN A 38 -36.00 -23.56 35.27
N GLY A 39 -35.51 -24.80 35.37
CA GLY A 39 -34.94 -25.52 34.23
C GLY A 39 -35.40 -26.98 34.12
N ASN A 40 -34.92 -27.67 33.08
CA ASN A 40 -34.93 -29.12 33.02
C ASN A 40 -33.84 -29.64 32.06
N VAL A 41 -33.40 -30.88 32.24
CA VAL A 41 -32.36 -31.54 31.43
C VAL A 41 -32.96 -32.76 30.73
N PRO A 42 -32.64 -32.99 29.45
CA PRO A 42 -32.30 -34.36 29.03
C PRO A 42 -30.92 -34.42 28.36
N THR A 43 -30.13 -35.41 28.76
CA THR A 43 -28.89 -35.81 28.09
C THR A 43 -29.21 -36.67 26.86
N GLU A 44 -28.48 -36.52 25.77
CA GLU A 44 -28.34 -37.56 24.73
C GLU A 44 -26.97 -37.44 24.02
N GLU A 45 -26.45 -38.55 23.51
CA GLU A 45 -25.01 -38.70 23.19
C GLU A 45 -24.67 -38.52 21.70
N LYS A 46 -23.72 -37.61 21.36
CA LYS A 46 -22.89 -37.80 20.14
C LYS A 46 -21.53 -37.10 20.08
N SER A 47 -20.49 -37.91 20.18
CA SER A 47 -19.19 -37.87 19.47
C SER A 47 -18.52 -36.50 19.17
N PRO A 48 -17.40 -36.14 19.83
CA PRO A 48 -16.54 -35.04 19.39
C PRO A 48 -15.74 -35.40 18.12
N LEU A 49 -15.76 -34.53 17.11
CA LEU A 49 -14.94 -34.67 15.90
C LEU A 49 -13.51 -34.12 16.11
N PRO A 50 -12.46 -34.69 15.48
CA PRO A 50 -11.09 -34.24 15.72
C PRO A 50 -10.80 -32.84 15.19
N ILE A 51 -10.31 -31.94 16.06
CA ILE A 51 -9.84 -30.61 15.66
C ILE A 51 -8.47 -30.73 14.96
N GLN A 52 -8.48 -31.08 13.68
CA GLN A 52 -7.27 -31.17 12.86
C GLN A 52 -6.71 -29.76 12.59
N VAL A 53 -5.65 -29.36 13.30
CA VAL A 53 -5.08 -27.99 13.24
C VAL A 53 -4.32 -27.72 11.92
N ARG A 54 -5.05 -27.56 10.82
CA ARG A 54 -4.52 -27.24 9.47
C ARG A 54 -4.26 -25.74 9.24
N LYS A 55 -3.85 -24.99 10.28
CA LYS A 55 -3.79 -23.50 10.27
C LYS A 55 -2.47 -22.87 9.79
N LEU A 56 -1.57 -23.63 9.14
CA LEU A 56 -0.30 -23.10 8.62
C LEU A 56 -0.32 -22.71 7.12
N SER A 57 -1.09 -23.40 6.27
CA SER A 57 -1.06 -23.17 4.82
C SER A 57 -1.71 -21.85 4.40
N VAL A 58 -2.97 -21.61 4.82
CA VAL A 58 -3.80 -20.48 4.35
C VAL A 58 -3.14 -19.11 4.54
N ARG A 59 -2.38 -18.93 5.64
CA ARG A 59 -1.62 -17.68 5.90
C ARG A 59 -0.53 -17.45 4.87
N LYS A 60 0.17 -18.50 4.43
CA LYS A 60 1.25 -18.42 3.44
C LYS A 60 0.70 -18.04 2.08
N ASP A 61 -0.41 -18.67 1.68
CA ASP A 61 -1.05 -18.43 0.39
C ASP A 61 -1.57 -16.98 0.30
N MET A 62 -2.24 -16.47 1.34
CA MET A 62 -2.69 -15.06 1.35
C MET A 62 -1.52 -14.06 1.32
N LEU A 63 -0.47 -14.24 2.13
CA LEU A 63 0.67 -13.33 2.14
C LEU A 63 1.41 -13.30 0.78
N GLN A 64 1.48 -14.43 0.08
CA GLN A 64 2.11 -14.51 -1.23
C GLN A 64 1.29 -13.84 -2.35
N MET A 65 -0.04 -13.69 -2.16
CA MET A 65 -0.87 -12.94 -3.11
C MET A 65 -0.72 -11.42 -3.00
N HIS A 66 -0.42 -10.90 -1.79
CA HIS A 66 -0.34 -9.47 -1.48
C HIS A 66 1.10 -8.92 -1.44
N THR A 67 2.05 -9.60 -2.10
CA THR A 67 3.43 -9.12 -2.25
C THR A 67 3.58 -8.26 -3.52
N TYR A 68 4.03 -7.03 -3.33
CA TYR A 68 4.22 -6.03 -4.39
C TYR A 68 5.64 -5.44 -4.33
N VAL A 69 6.07 -4.78 -5.41
CA VAL A 69 7.30 -3.98 -5.48
C VAL A 69 6.99 -2.56 -5.94
N ALA A 70 7.66 -1.55 -5.38
CA ALA A 70 7.58 -0.17 -5.87
C ALA A 70 8.31 -0.01 -7.22
N LEU A 71 7.62 0.60 -8.19
CA LEU A 71 8.16 0.91 -9.53
C LEU A 71 8.86 2.26 -9.59
N TYR A 72 8.41 3.22 -8.78
CA TYR A 72 8.91 4.59 -8.74
C TYR A 72 9.00 5.08 -7.28
N LYS A 73 9.74 6.16 -7.06
CA LYS A 73 9.83 6.82 -5.75
C LYS A 73 8.51 7.51 -5.41
N PHE A 74 8.05 7.36 -4.18
CA PHE A 74 6.99 8.17 -3.58
C PHE A 74 7.53 8.84 -2.31
N VAL A 75 7.36 10.16 -2.21
CA VAL A 75 7.80 10.97 -1.07
C VAL A 75 6.56 11.35 -0.26
N PRO A 76 6.50 11.03 1.05
CA PRO A 76 5.43 11.41 1.94
C PRO A 76 5.06 12.90 1.86
N GLN A 77 3.76 13.17 1.85
CA GLN A 77 3.18 14.50 2.04
C GLN A 77 2.42 14.57 3.37
N GLU A 78 1.79 13.46 3.78
CA GLU A 78 1.12 13.33 5.08
C GLU A 78 1.89 12.44 6.08
N HIS A 79 1.57 12.59 7.36
CA HIS A 79 2.17 11.80 8.45
C HIS A 79 1.85 10.29 8.39
N ASN A 80 0.82 9.89 7.63
CA ASN A 80 0.42 8.51 7.43
C ASN A 80 0.93 7.90 6.09
N ASP A 81 1.70 8.64 5.31
CA ASP A 81 2.24 8.14 4.03
C ASP A 81 3.41 7.17 4.21
N LEU A 82 3.42 6.13 3.39
CA LEU A 82 4.49 5.14 3.31
C LEU A 82 5.48 5.52 2.21
N GLU A 83 6.62 6.10 2.58
CA GLU A 83 7.72 6.35 1.64
C GLU A 83 8.11 5.08 0.88
N LEU A 84 8.13 5.18 -0.46
CA LEU A 84 8.58 4.14 -1.38
C LEU A 84 9.88 4.56 -2.08
N GLN A 85 10.87 3.68 -2.15
CA GLN A 85 11.95 3.75 -3.15
C GLN A 85 11.76 2.65 -4.21
N PRO A 86 12.17 2.87 -5.48
CA PRO A 86 12.09 1.84 -6.51
C PRO A 86 12.79 0.55 -6.06
N GLY A 87 12.08 -0.58 -6.12
CA GLY A 87 12.58 -1.89 -5.67
C GLY A 87 12.19 -2.28 -4.24
N ASP A 88 11.64 -1.36 -3.42
CA ASP A 88 11.10 -1.71 -2.11
C ASP A 88 9.99 -2.77 -2.23
N ARG A 89 10.03 -3.78 -1.35
CA ARG A 89 9.00 -4.82 -1.24
C ARG A 89 7.93 -4.41 -0.23
N ILE A 90 6.69 -4.34 -0.69
CA ILE A 90 5.51 -3.98 0.09
C ILE A 90 4.66 -5.23 0.30
N VAL A 91 4.21 -5.45 1.54
CA VAL A 91 3.05 -6.30 1.83
C VAL A 91 1.82 -5.39 1.89
N VAL A 92 0.89 -5.53 0.95
CA VAL A 92 -0.37 -4.78 0.97
C VAL A 92 -1.25 -5.32 2.09
N THR A 93 -1.86 -4.41 2.86
CA THR A 93 -2.71 -4.72 4.02
C THR A 93 -4.15 -4.23 3.87
N ASP A 94 -4.38 -3.25 2.99
CA ASP A 94 -5.70 -2.74 2.62
C ASP A 94 -5.64 -2.22 1.18
N ASP A 95 -6.46 -2.78 0.29
CA ASP A 95 -6.63 -2.39 -1.12
C ASP A 95 -8.08 -2.01 -1.47
N ALA A 96 -8.90 -1.66 -0.47
CA ALA A 96 -10.32 -1.34 -0.65
C ALA A 96 -10.63 -0.02 -1.41
N ASN A 97 -9.62 0.81 -1.66
CA ASN A 97 -9.70 2.03 -2.47
C ASN A 97 -8.87 1.87 -3.75
N GLU A 98 -9.34 2.40 -4.89
CA GLU A 98 -8.68 2.18 -6.19
C GLU A 98 -7.39 3.01 -6.39
N ASP A 99 -7.30 4.18 -5.75
CA ASP A 99 -6.19 5.13 -5.91
C ASP A 99 -5.13 5.02 -4.82
N TRP A 100 -5.51 4.72 -3.57
CA TRP A 100 -4.63 4.71 -2.40
C TRP A 100 -4.73 3.41 -1.61
N TRP A 101 -3.61 2.72 -1.43
CA TRP A 101 -3.51 1.46 -0.70
C TRP A 101 -2.71 1.62 0.59
N LYS A 102 -3.05 0.81 1.59
CA LYS A 102 -2.26 0.70 2.83
C LYS A 102 -1.36 -0.52 2.76
N GLY A 103 -0.10 -0.38 3.16
CA GLY A 103 0.83 -1.50 3.21
C GLY A 103 1.93 -1.35 4.24
N LYS A 104 2.81 -2.36 4.29
CA LYS A 104 3.93 -2.47 5.23
C LYS A 104 5.25 -2.70 4.49
N ILE A 105 6.29 -1.92 4.83
CA ILE A 105 7.69 -2.08 4.40
C ILE A 105 8.57 -2.16 5.64
N ARG A 106 9.26 -3.29 5.85
CA ARG A 106 9.95 -3.62 7.10
C ARG A 106 8.98 -3.45 8.28
N ASP A 107 9.11 -2.39 9.08
CA ASP A 107 8.19 -2.05 10.17
C ASP A 107 7.38 -0.76 9.96
N ARG A 108 7.62 -0.02 8.87
CA ARG A 108 6.81 1.14 8.49
C ARG A 108 5.49 0.68 7.91
N ILE A 109 4.39 1.33 8.30
CA ILE A 109 3.03 1.12 7.78
C ILE A 109 2.48 2.48 7.38
N GLY A 110 1.82 2.57 6.24
CA GLY A 110 1.20 3.81 5.76
C GLY A 110 0.50 3.64 4.42
N PHE A 111 0.03 4.74 3.87
CA PHE A 111 -0.66 4.83 2.58
C PHE A 111 0.29 5.20 1.43
N PHE A 112 0.00 4.72 0.23
CA PHE A 112 0.71 5.10 -0.99
C PHE A 112 -0.22 4.92 -2.20
N PRO A 113 0.00 5.59 -3.34
CA PRO A 113 -0.92 5.47 -4.45
C PRO A 113 -0.72 4.14 -5.20
N ALA A 114 -1.82 3.43 -5.46
CA ALA A 114 -1.85 2.04 -5.96
C ALA A 114 -1.11 1.85 -7.30
N ASN A 115 -1.04 2.90 -8.13
CA ASN A 115 -0.38 2.88 -9.43
C ASN A 115 1.17 2.91 -9.36
N PHE A 116 1.77 3.15 -8.19
CA PHE A 116 3.22 3.13 -7.97
C PHE A 116 3.78 1.72 -7.81
N VAL A 117 2.94 0.70 -7.63
CA VAL A 117 3.39 -0.66 -7.29
C VAL A 117 3.04 -1.71 -8.35
N GLN A 118 3.86 -2.76 -8.41
CA GLN A 118 3.69 -3.91 -9.29
C GLN A 118 3.56 -5.17 -8.43
N ARG A 119 2.45 -5.92 -8.59
CA ARG A 119 2.26 -7.23 -7.96
C ARG A 119 3.30 -8.21 -8.47
N VAL A 120 3.91 -8.99 -7.56
CA VAL A 120 4.89 -10.03 -7.86
C VAL A 120 4.25 -11.40 -7.62
N ARG A 121 4.05 -12.20 -8.67
CA ARG A 121 3.47 -13.55 -8.55
C ARG A 121 4.50 -14.59 -8.10
N PRO A 122 4.06 -15.74 -7.56
CA PRO A 122 4.92 -16.91 -7.41
C PRO A 122 5.65 -17.26 -8.71
N GLY A 123 6.99 -17.28 -8.67
CA GLY A 123 7.84 -17.57 -9.83
C GLY A 123 8.20 -16.36 -10.71
N GLU A 124 7.68 -15.16 -10.44
CA GLU A 124 8.21 -13.91 -11.00
C GLU A 124 9.37 -13.40 -10.13
N ARG A 125 10.42 -12.83 -10.76
CA ARG A 125 11.47 -12.07 -10.07
C ARG A 125 11.21 -10.57 -10.24
N VAL A 126 11.66 -9.79 -9.26
CA VAL A 126 11.89 -8.34 -9.40
C VAL A 126 13.25 -8.18 -10.08
N TRP A 127 13.35 -7.20 -10.97
CA TRP A 127 14.57 -6.84 -11.69
C TRP A 127 14.72 -5.33 -11.78
N GLN A 128 15.96 -4.85 -11.89
CA GLN A 128 16.28 -3.45 -12.17
C GLN A 128 17.14 -3.34 -13.44
N CYS A 129 16.83 -2.37 -14.30
CA CYS A 129 17.63 -2.15 -15.51
C CYS A 129 18.99 -1.51 -15.19
N ASN A 130 20.10 -2.18 -15.51
CA ASN A 130 21.45 -1.61 -15.39
C ASN A 130 21.78 -0.55 -16.45
N ARG A 131 20.99 -0.47 -17.53
CA ARG A 131 21.04 0.58 -18.56
C ARG A 131 19.72 0.76 -19.29
N ALA A 132 19.55 1.86 -20.02
CA ALA A 132 18.35 2.11 -20.82
C ALA A 132 18.27 1.18 -22.05
N PHE A 133 17.05 0.75 -22.41
CA PHE A 133 16.79 -0.13 -23.54
C PHE A 133 15.63 0.36 -24.41
N GLN A 134 15.89 0.56 -25.71
CA GLN A 134 14.95 1.08 -26.70
C GLN A 134 14.16 -0.05 -27.40
N GLY A 135 13.40 -0.84 -26.64
CA GLY A 135 12.62 -1.95 -27.18
C GLY A 135 11.60 -1.55 -28.25
N SER A 136 11.59 -2.26 -29.38
CA SER A 136 10.62 -2.09 -30.47
C SER A 136 9.26 -2.71 -30.13
N LYS A 137 8.20 -1.89 -30.22
CA LYS A 137 6.80 -2.32 -30.01
C LYS A 137 6.36 -3.39 -31.01
N GLU A 138 6.79 -3.27 -32.27
CA GLU A 138 6.44 -4.20 -33.35
C GLU A 138 7.03 -5.60 -33.12
N GLN A 139 8.19 -5.65 -32.44
CA GLN A 139 8.84 -6.89 -32.02
C GLN A 139 8.38 -7.35 -30.62
N GLY A 140 7.34 -6.72 -30.04
CA GLY A 140 6.83 -7.03 -28.71
C GLY A 140 7.79 -6.73 -27.55
N GLN A 141 8.84 -5.94 -27.79
CA GLN A 141 9.84 -5.57 -26.79
C GLN A 141 9.36 -4.40 -25.92
N LEU A 142 9.78 -4.36 -24.67
CA LEU A 142 9.45 -3.28 -23.74
C LEU A 142 10.59 -2.26 -23.65
N MET A 143 10.31 -1.01 -24.02
CA MET A 143 11.20 0.10 -23.72
C MET A 143 11.25 0.37 -22.21
N LEU A 144 12.46 0.36 -21.63
CA LEU A 144 12.74 0.64 -20.23
C LEU A 144 13.86 1.68 -20.10
N LYS A 145 13.78 2.51 -19.06
CA LYS A 145 14.88 3.42 -18.67
C LYS A 145 15.91 2.68 -17.81
N GLU A 146 17.10 3.27 -17.73
CA GLU A 146 18.10 2.94 -16.71
C GLU A 146 17.50 3.07 -15.29
N PHE A 147 17.90 2.17 -14.40
CA PHE A 147 17.37 1.96 -13.04
C PHE A 147 15.85 1.72 -12.93
N GLN A 148 15.13 1.54 -14.04
CA GLN A 148 13.70 1.25 -14.01
C GLN A 148 13.45 -0.17 -13.51
N VAL A 149 12.52 -0.30 -12.56
CA VAL A 149 12.10 -1.59 -12.00
C VAL A 149 11.11 -2.28 -12.94
N CYS A 150 11.28 -3.58 -13.13
CA CYS A 150 10.30 -4.43 -13.78
C CYS A 150 10.18 -5.79 -13.07
N VAL A 151 9.12 -6.53 -13.38
CA VAL A 151 8.79 -7.82 -12.77
C VAL A 151 8.53 -8.83 -13.88
N GLY A 152 9.16 -10.00 -13.82
CA GLY A 152 9.02 -11.03 -14.85
C GLY A 152 9.62 -12.36 -14.44
N ARG A 153 9.13 -13.43 -15.07
CA ARG A 153 9.67 -14.78 -14.89
C ARG A 153 10.76 -15.02 -15.93
N GLY A 154 12.00 -15.07 -15.48
CA GLY A 154 13.15 -15.42 -16.32
C GLY A 154 13.40 -16.92 -16.34
N ASP A 155 13.72 -17.44 -17.52
CA ASP A 155 14.39 -18.71 -17.74
C ASP A 155 15.79 -18.43 -18.28
N GLU A 156 16.82 -18.87 -17.57
CA GLU A 156 18.23 -18.55 -17.87
C GLU A 156 18.75 -19.17 -19.19
N THR A 157 17.90 -19.98 -19.85
CA THR A 157 18.09 -20.50 -21.21
C THR A 157 17.67 -19.53 -22.32
N THR A 158 17.04 -18.38 -22.01
CA THR A 158 16.65 -17.38 -23.01
C THR A 158 17.42 -16.08 -22.87
N HIS A 159 17.81 -15.49 -24.00
CA HIS A 159 18.41 -14.14 -24.02
C HIS A 159 17.38 -13.02 -23.76
N PHE A 160 16.08 -13.32 -23.82
CA PHE A 160 15.00 -12.34 -23.71
C PHE A 160 13.92 -12.79 -22.72
N ILE A 161 13.86 -12.13 -21.57
CA ILE A 161 12.85 -12.32 -20.55
C ILE A 161 11.57 -11.52 -20.84
N ARG A 162 10.41 -12.13 -20.57
CA ARG A 162 9.12 -11.43 -20.59
C ARG A 162 8.85 -10.74 -19.24
N VAL A 163 8.79 -9.41 -19.26
CA VAL A 163 8.64 -8.55 -18.08
C VAL A 163 7.41 -7.63 -18.16
N CYS A 164 7.06 -7.05 -17.02
CA CYS A 164 6.09 -5.97 -16.90
C CYS A 164 6.62 -4.84 -16.00
N SER A 165 6.27 -3.59 -16.34
CA SER A 165 6.53 -2.41 -15.52
C SER A 165 5.24 -1.59 -15.51
N GLY A 166 4.42 -1.83 -14.47
CA GLY A 166 3.06 -1.33 -14.37
C GLY A 166 2.16 -1.85 -15.50
N LYS A 167 1.46 -0.93 -16.17
CA LYS A 167 0.52 -1.26 -17.26
C LYS A 167 1.23 -1.76 -18.54
N LYS A 168 2.56 -1.57 -18.69
CA LYS A 168 3.33 -1.98 -19.87
C LYS A 168 3.97 -3.36 -19.70
N LYS A 169 4.04 -4.15 -20.78
CA LYS A 169 4.61 -5.51 -20.81
C LYS A 169 5.34 -5.74 -22.14
N GLY A 170 6.33 -6.62 -22.15
CA GLY A 170 7.05 -7.02 -23.36
C GLY A 170 8.28 -7.86 -23.07
N LEU A 171 9.07 -8.13 -24.10
CA LEU A 171 10.38 -8.77 -24.00
C LEU A 171 11.48 -7.73 -23.73
N VAL A 172 12.46 -8.09 -22.90
CA VAL A 172 13.71 -7.32 -22.74
C VAL A 172 14.90 -8.28 -22.71
N PRO A 173 16.11 -7.86 -23.12
CA PRO A 173 17.30 -8.68 -22.95
C PRO A 173 17.55 -9.02 -21.47
N ILE A 174 18.13 -10.19 -21.19
CA ILE A 174 18.50 -10.56 -19.81
C ILE A 174 19.75 -9.82 -19.33
N ASP A 175 20.65 -9.42 -20.22
CA ASP A 175 21.93 -8.77 -19.90
C ASP A 175 21.80 -7.27 -19.56
N ILE A 176 20.59 -6.69 -19.69
CA ILE A 176 20.29 -5.35 -19.18
C ILE A 176 19.71 -5.36 -17.75
N LEU A 177 19.50 -6.53 -17.14
CA LEU A 177 18.78 -6.67 -15.86
C LEU A 177 19.68 -7.23 -14.76
N ASP A 178 19.55 -6.62 -13.58
CA ASP A 178 20.11 -7.06 -12.30
C ASP A 178 18.96 -7.49 -11.34
#